data_AF-A0A2A5KVC8-F1
#
_entry.id   AF-A0A2A5KVC8-F1
#
_cell.length_a   1.000
_cell.length_b   1.000
_cell.length_c   1.000
_cell.angle_alpha   90.00
_cell.angle_beta   90.00
_cell.angle_gamma   90.00
#
_symmetry.space_group_name_H-M   'P 1'
#
loop_
_entity.id
_entity.type
_entity.pdbx_description
1 polymer ?
#
loop_
_entity_poly.entity_id
_entity_poly.type
_entity_poly.pdbx_seq_one_letter_code
_entity_poly.pdbx_strand_id
1 'polypeptide(L)'
;MNTVPTGGGSGDSNRYMFFASRNRMPSGAIVTAASGTNYVCTKIVVNTPRYKTRTFRFHLSGFASTEGGNSPQETVVTGTIGAPGNSVVADAMFIRVAGIFYQCTFAGSNTVTVADQTNGVWTDELTIPDVAPEGAIEIWLFYHTAVGEKVWPVYRIQKHRGERVWGASDFATLQGLMSTPDADSTAALDTSYGQQAQPQYYGPDFMVAKGDWDGRPVALGFVDSIGESRQEFSAAADARGNLGWFRRWLDKDGGIGRIPHLLVGMPGAGSVREYTGSGSSIATRRRDIIREIIAFNGGKWPFTVVANQMGQNDTSVYNTWFNTNYRSLVSRTRAEYPGIKIVAFPPLGRTETQKTLTSLTSIGTVATATLASTVGLRSGQTLTIAGATPTAYNGNVVITVVDGTTFTYNFAGGTSPATGTIRANDLGLDVAFTNYAANNTWPADATDASGKWRLRNDILAKTSSCCDEAIETYAAFVSANKGGAWPGMLELPSTTLTQQAGTDGVATYNQITVADASIFRPEQQINIYSGPDGIARLSTQTIASISGNVITYQGSSAVVMAVGSVVRPSAALQEASTPISLVHPFPLMIDRISNGIAQSEKSKFVI
;
A
#
# COMPACT_ATOMS: atom_id res chain seq x y z
N MET A 1 -25.58 -25.65 -23.83
CA MET A 1 -26.36 -24.43 -23.59
C MET A 1 -25.94 -23.91 -22.23
N ASN A 2 -25.01 -22.95 -22.24
CA ASN A 2 -24.33 -22.45 -21.04
C ASN A 2 -25.25 -21.43 -20.35
N THR A 3 -25.78 -21.80 -19.18
CA THR A 3 -26.52 -20.89 -18.31
C THR A 3 -25.57 -19.81 -17.81
N VAL A 4 -25.80 -18.57 -18.26
CA VAL A 4 -25.08 -17.38 -17.80
C VAL A 4 -25.45 -17.14 -16.32
N PRO A 5 -24.47 -17.05 -15.38
CA PRO A 5 -24.76 -16.83 -13.96
C PRO A 5 -25.46 -15.49 -13.70
N THR A 6 -26.63 -15.50 -13.07
CA THR A 6 -27.42 -14.31 -12.67
C THR A 6 -27.12 -13.88 -11.21
N GLY A 7 -25.92 -14.18 -10.71
CA GLY A 7 -25.65 -14.40 -9.29
C GLY A 7 -25.32 -13.19 -8.40
N GLY A 8 -25.40 -11.94 -8.85
CA GLY A 8 -25.00 -10.78 -8.03
C GLY A 8 -26.02 -10.30 -6.98
N GLY A 9 -27.28 -10.75 -7.07
CA GLY A 9 -28.40 -10.21 -6.28
C GLY A 9 -28.31 -10.39 -4.76
N SER A 10 -29.02 -9.52 -4.03
CA SER A 10 -29.12 -9.41 -2.57
C SER A 10 -29.90 -10.54 -1.86
N GLY A 11 -30.34 -11.57 -2.59
CA GLY A 11 -31.44 -12.43 -2.14
C GLY A 11 -31.07 -13.73 -1.44
N ASP A 12 -29.81 -14.19 -1.47
CA ASP A 12 -29.42 -15.46 -0.84
C ASP A 12 -28.31 -15.28 0.19
N SER A 13 -28.69 -15.34 1.46
CA SER A 13 -27.79 -15.31 2.61
C SER A 13 -26.98 -16.60 2.77
N ASN A 14 -27.38 -17.71 2.14
CA ASN A 14 -26.73 -19.01 2.29
C ASN A 14 -25.68 -19.28 1.20
N ARG A 15 -24.75 -18.34 1.01
CA ARG A 15 -23.59 -18.51 0.12
C ARG A 15 -22.32 -17.96 0.76
N TYR A 16 -21.19 -18.46 0.30
CA TYR A 16 -19.89 -17.97 0.70
C TYR A 16 -19.65 -16.56 0.15
N MET A 17 -19.37 -15.62 1.05
CA MET A 17 -19.02 -14.23 0.74
C MET A 17 -17.61 -13.92 1.24
N PHE A 18 -16.91 -12.99 0.58
CA PHE A 18 -15.69 -12.42 1.18
C PHE A 18 -16.05 -11.76 2.51
N PHE A 19 -15.29 -12.06 3.57
CA PHE A 19 -15.63 -11.63 4.93
C PHE A 19 -14.45 -10.99 5.68
N ALA A 20 -13.24 -11.48 5.42
CA ALA A 20 -12.08 -11.16 6.23
C ALA A 20 -11.53 -9.76 5.95
N SER A 21 -11.30 -8.99 7.01
CA SER A 21 -10.34 -7.89 6.94
C SER A 21 -8.94 -8.44 6.60
N ARG A 22 -8.05 -7.59 6.09
CA ARG A 22 -6.65 -7.97 5.79
C ARG A 22 -6.46 -9.07 4.73
N ASN A 23 -7.37 -9.21 3.77
CA ASN A 23 -7.08 -10.03 2.58
C ASN A 23 -5.94 -9.41 1.75
N ARG A 24 -5.09 -10.25 1.15
CA ARG A 24 -3.96 -9.83 0.32
C ARG A 24 -3.60 -10.94 -0.67
N MET A 25 -3.30 -10.56 -1.91
CA MET A 25 -2.81 -11.50 -2.92
C MET A 25 -1.32 -11.82 -2.71
N PRO A 26 -0.88 -13.05 -3.03
CA PRO A 26 0.53 -13.44 -2.95
C PRO A 26 1.36 -12.57 -3.90
N SER A 27 2.14 -11.65 -3.37
CA SER A 27 2.94 -10.69 -4.14
C SER A 27 4.00 -10.02 -3.25
N GLY A 28 5.12 -9.64 -3.85
CA GLY A 28 6.22 -8.96 -3.16
C GLY A 28 7.48 -9.83 -3.03
N ALA A 29 8.26 -9.58 -1.98
CA ALA A 29 9.57 -10.20 -1.80
C ALA A 29 9.43 -11.64 -1.29
N ILE A 30 9.96 -12.59 -2.05
CA ILE A 30 9.90 -14.03 -1.78
C ILE A 30 10.94 -14.41 -0.72
N VAL A 31 10.52 -15.18 0.28
CA VAL A 31 11.40 -15.70 1.34
C VAL A 31 11.98 -17.05 0.91
N THR A 32 13.22 -17.34 1.33
CA THR A 32 13.88 -18.63 1.12
C THR A 32 13.85 -19.41 2.42
N ALA A 33 13.42 -20.67 2.39
CA ALA A 33 13.45 -21.50 3.58
C ALA A 33 14.90 -21.77 4.00
N ALA A 34 15.18 -21.48 5.27
CA ALA A 34 16.49 -21.69 5.89
C ALA A 34 16.50 -22.99 6.69
N SER A 35 17.67 -23.59 6.84
CA SER A 35 17.86 -24.75 7.71
C SER A 35 17.52 -24.40 9.17
N GLY A 36 16.81 -25.28 9.86
CA GLY A 36 16.37 -25.08 11.24
C GLY A 36 15.12 -24.21 11.42
N THR A 37 14.63 -23.58 10.35
CA THR A 37 13.35 -22.85 10.31
C THR A 37 12.59 -23.12 9.01
N ASN A 38 12.77 -24.31 8.43
CA ASN A 38 12.12 -24.72 7.18
C ASN A 38 10.68 -25.17 7.41
N TYR A 39 10.33 -25.56 8.64
CA TYR A 39 8.95 -25.59 9.11
C TYR A 39 8.62 -24.23 9.69
N VAL A 40 7.47 -23.68 9.32
CA VAL A 40 6.99 -22.36 9.72
C VAL A 40 5.55 -22.45 10.19
N CYS A 41 5.23 -21.73 11.26
CA CYS A 41 3.87 -21.45 11.68
C CYS A 41 3.60 -19.95 11.55
N THR A 42 2.61 -19.56 10.75
CA THR A 42 2.09 -18.19 10.72
C THR A 42 0.80 -18.09 11.50
N LYS A 43 0.75 -17.16 12.45
CA LYS A 43 -0.46 -16.70 13.12
C LYS A 43 -0.82 -15.33 12.59
N ILE A 44 -1.88 -15.24 11.81
CA ILE A 44 -2.44 -13.96 11.33
C ILE A 44 -3.79 -13.69 11.98
N VAL A 45 -4.19 -12.43 12.09
CA VAL A 45 -5.48 -12.05 12.68
C VAL A 45 -6.32 -11.28 11.66
N VAL A 46 -7.47 -11.84 11.34
CA VAL A 46 -8.51 -11.19 10.51
C VAL A 46 -9.75 -10.91 11.34
N ASN A 47 -10.58 -9.98 10.89
CA ASN A 47 -11.83 -9.65 11.55
C ASN A 47 -13.04 -9.97 10.66
N THR A 48 -14.12 -10.41 11.29
CA THR A 48 -15.41 -10.65 10.65
C THR A 48 -16.13 -9.34 10.33
N PRO A 49 -17.08 -9.34 9.38
CA PRO A 49 -17.90 -8.18 9.06
C PRO A 49 -18.95 -7.92 10.15
N ARG A 50 -19.87 -6.97 9.96
CA ARG A 50 -20.90 -6.68 11.00
C ARG A 50 -22.10 -7.63 11.00
N TYR A 51 -21.92 -8.83 10.47
CA TYR A 51 -22.88 -9.90 10.57
C TYR A 51 -22.14 -11.14 11.03
N LYS A 52 -22.90 -12.08 11.62
CA LYS A 52 -22.33 -13.33 12.12
C LYS A 52 -21.81 -14.17 10.96
N THR A 53 -20.68 -14.83 11.18
CA THR A 53 -20.09 -15.80 10.25
C THR A 53 -19.94 -17.14 10.95
N ARG A 54 -20.09 -18.25 10.23
CA ARG A 54 -20.17 -19.59 10.86
C ARG A 54 -19.45 -20.68 10.10
N THR A 55 -19.53 -20.64 8.78
CA THR A 55 -19.01 -21.69 7.91
C THR A 55 -17.96 -21.10 7.01
N PHE A 56 -16.73 -21.60 7.11
CA PHE A 56 -15.54 -20.96 6.52
C PHE A 56 -14.88 -21.87 5.49
N ARG A 57 -14.26 -21.22 4.49
CA ARG A 57 -13.25 -21.82 3.61
C ARG A 57 -12.10 -20.85 3.40
N PHE A 58 -10.89 -21.40 3.33
CA PHE A 58 -9.67 -20.67 3.09
C PHE A 58 -8.94 -21.26 1.88
N HIS A 59 -8.38 -20.41 1.04
CA HIS A 59 -7.60 -20.82 -0.12
C HIS A 59 -6.12 -20.61 0.15
N LEU A 60 -5.29 -21.57 -0.24
CA LEU A 60 -3.83 -21.48 -0.21
C LEU A 60 -3.32 -21.49 -1.65
N SER A 61 -2.73 -20.39 -2.12
CA SER A 61 -2.32 -20.23 -3.53
C SER A 61 -1.12 -21.09 -3.89
N GLY A 62 -1.13 -21.65 -5.09
CA GLY A 62 0.04 -22.29 -5.72
C GLY A 62 0.88 -21.33 -6.57
N PHE A 63 0.70 -20.03 -6.46
CA PHE A 63 1.37 -19.03 -7.29
C PHE A 63 1.58 -17.72 -6.51
N ALA A 64 2.45 -16.86 -7.04
CA ALA A 64 2.48 -15.44 -6.68
C ALA A 64 2.43 -14.54 -7.92
N SER A 65 2.05 -13.30 -7.69
CA SER A 65 2.02 -12.23 -8.68
C SER A 65 3.26 -11.36 -8.62
N THR A 66 3.72 -10.95 -9.79
CA THR A 66 4.79 -9.95 -9.97
C THR A 66 4.31 -8.58 -9.52
N GLU A 67 5.15 -7.86 -8.78
CA GLU A 67 5.00 -6.41 -8.54
C GLU A 67 5.86 -5.60 -9.55
N GLY A 68 5.41 -4.40 -9.94
CA GLY A 68 6.11 -3.53 -10.89
C GLY A 68 5.70 -3.67 -12.36
N GLY A 69 6.67 -3.76 -13.27
CA GLY A 69 6.48 -3.51 -14.71
C GLY A 69 5.48 -4.45 -15.41
N ASN A 70 5.42 -5.72 -15.01
CA ASN A 70 4.57 -6.75 -15.61
C ASN A 70 3.34 -7.13 -14.76
N SER A 71 3.10 -6.47 -13.64
CA SER A 71 1.93 -6.74 -12.80
C SER A 71 0.62 -6.66 -13.60
N PRO A 72 -0.37 -7.55 -13.37
CA PRO A 72 -0.43 -8.58 -12.33
C PRO A 72 0.25 -9.95 -12.54
N GLN A 73 1.13 -10.12 -13.51
CA GLN A 73 1.63 -11.45 -13.96
C GLN A 73 1.76 -12.51 -12.84
N GLU A 74 1.02 -13.61 -12.95
CA GLU A 74 0.82 -14.69 -11.97
C GLU A 74 1.69 -15.92 -12.29
N THR A 75 2.98 -15.69 -12.54
CA THR A 75 3.96 -16.75 -12.84
C THR A 75 5.06 -16.85 -11.79
N VAL A 76 4.92 -16.16 -10.66
CA VAL A 76 6.00 -16.14 -9.69
C VAL A 76 6.00 -17.47 -8.94
N VAL A 77 7.03 -18.25 -9.29
CA VAL A 77 7.71 -19.33 -8.58
C VAL A 77 7.88 -20.53 -9.54
N THR A 78 9.02 -20.55 -10.24
CA THR A 78 9.55 -21.70 -10.98
C THR A 78 10.86 -22.08 -10.30
N GLY A 79 11.04 -23.33 -9.84
CA GLY A 79 12.35 -23.78 -9.35
C GLY A 79 13.40 -23.48 -10.43
N THR A 80 14.51 -22.84 -10.04
CA THR A 80 15.48 -22.09 -10.88
C THR A 80 15.24 -22.27 -12.38
N ILE A 81 14.40 -21.44 -13.02
CA ILE A 81 13.87 -21.63 -14.41
C ILE A 81 14.32 -22.97 -15.03
N GLY A 82 13.68 -24.08 -14.61
CA GLY A 82 14.15 -25.39 -15.04
C GLY A 82 13.59 -26.65 -14.36
N ALA A 83 12.98 -26.59 -13.17
CA ALA A 83 12.32 -27.79 -12.60
C ALA A 83 11.13 -27.47 -11.66
N PRO A 84 10.05 -28.27 -11.67
CA PRO A 84 8.90 -28.11 -10.76
C PRO A 84 9.32 -28.47 -9.33
N GLY A 85 9.34 -27.51 -8.40
CA GLY A 85 10.04 -27.71 -7.13
C GLY A 85 9.92 -26.56 -6.12
N ASN A 86 8.75 -25.95 -5.97
CA ASN A 86 8.48 -25.04 -4.84
C ASN A 86 7.08 -25.27 -4.27
N SER A 87 6.61 -26.51 -4.30
CA SER A 87 5.34 -26.87 -3.68
C SER A 87 5.44 -26.67 -2.17
N VAL A 88 4.48 -25.98 -1.57
CA VAL A 88 4.42 -25.84 -0.11
C VAL A 88 3.58 -26.96 0.45
N VAL A 89 4.08 -27.65 1.47
CA VAL A 89 3.27 -28.60 2.22
C VAL A 89 2.64 -27.86 3.38
N ALA A 90 1.31 -27.77 3.41
CA ALA A 90 0.59 -27.39 4.61
C ALA A 90 0.47 -28.63 5.50
N ASP A 91 1.21 -28.66 6.61
CA ASP A 91 1.21 -29.76 7.57
C ASP A 91 -0.09 -29.77 8.39
N ALA A 92 -0.57 -28.57 8.74
CA ALA A 92 -1.85 -28.36 9.39
C ALA A 92 -2.32 -26.91 9.23
N MET A 93 -3.64 -26.71 9.28
CA MET A 93 -4.23 -25.38 9.33
C MET A 93 -5.34 -25.36 10.37
N PHE A 94 -5.37 -24.32 11.19
CA PHE A 94 -6.43 -24.09 12.17
C PHE A 94 -6.95 -22.67 12.06
N ILE A 95 -8.21 -22.49 12.45
CA ILE A 95 -8.69 -21.19 12.94
C ILE A 95 -8.84 -21.24 14.44
N ARG A 96 -8.54 -20.14 15.12
CA ARG A 96 -8.79 -19.97 16.55
C ARG A 96 -9.77 -18.84 16.78
N VAL A 97 -10.88 -19.16 17.43
CA VAL A 97 -11.96 -18.19 17.74
C VAL A 97 -12.30 -18.32 19.21
N ALA A 98 -12.34 -17.19 19.92
CA ALA A 98 -12.61 -17.14 21.36
C ALA A 98 -11.75 -18.13 22.17
N GLY A 99 -10.48 -18.29 21.77
CA GLY A 99 -9.52 -19.19 22.42
C GLY A 99 -9.56 -20.64 21.97
N ILE A 100 -10.58 -21.07 21.22
CA ILE A 100 -10.79 -22.46 20.79
C ILE A 100 -10.22 -22.67 19.39
N PHE A 101 -9.42 -23.72 19.20
CA PHE A 101 -8.88 -24.13 17.90
C PHE A 101 -9.83 -25.06 17.16
N TYR A 102 -10.01 -24.81 15.87
CA TYR A 102 -10.78 -25.62 14.95
C TYR A 102 -9.89 -26.00 13.77
N GLN A 103 -9.71 -27.31 13.55
CA GLN A 103 -8.91 -27.86 12.47
C GLN A 103 -9.60 -27.62 11.12
N CYS A 104 -8.87 -27.08 10.15
CA CYS A 104 -9.25 -27.11 8.74
C CYS A 104 -8.74 -28.40 8.09
N THR A 105 -9.49 -28.95 7.14
CA THR A 105 -9.10 -30.12 6.37
C THR A 105 -9.05 -29.81 4.88
N PHE A 106 -8.43 -30.69 4.10
CA PHE A 106 -8.29 -30.62 2.65
C PHE A 106 -8.66 -31.99 2.08
N ALA A 107 -9.85 -32.12 1.49
CA ALA A 107 -10.41 -33.40 1.06
C ALA A 107 -10.38 -34.48 2.16
N GLY A 108 -10.69 -34.08 3.40
CA GLY A 108 -10.69 -34.94 4.59
C GLY A 108 -9.32 -35.15 5.26
N SER A 109 -8.23 -34.63 4.67
CA SER A 109 -6.88 -34.71 5.25
C SER A 109 -6.53 -33.44 6.04
N ASN A 110 -5.76 -33.55 7.12
CA ASN A 110 -5.22 -32.39 7.84
C ASN A 110 -4.02 -31.74 7.10
N THR A 111 -3.41 -32.48 6.16
CA THR A 111 -2.25 -32.05 5.39
C THR A 111 -2.56 -32.03 3.89
N VAL A 112 -1.92 -31.10 3.17
CA VAL A 112 -1.97 -31.02 1.70
C VAL A 112 -0.68 -30.47 1.12
N THR A 113 -0.27 -30.99 -0.03
CA THR A 113 0.78 -30.38 -0.85
C THR A 113 0.15 -29.39 -1.82
N VAL A 114 0.45 -28.11 -1.66
CA VAL A 114 0.05 -27.06 -2.61
C VAL A 114 1.08 -26.99 -3.72
N ALA A 115 0.73 -27.53 -4.89
CA ALA A 115 1.61 -27.58 -6.03
C ALA A 115 1.89 -26.19 -6.61
N ASP A 116 3.14 -25.94 -7.01
CA ASP A 116 3.51 -24.68 -7.65
C ASP A 116 2.88 -24.53 -9.05
N GLN A 117 2.67 -23.28 -9.45
CA GLN A 117 2.04 -22.91 -10.72
C GLN A 117 0.64 -23.51 -10.91
N THR A 118 -0.08 -23.72 -9.80
CA THR A 118 -1.49 -24.08 -9.81
C THR A 118 -2.34 -22.92 -9.30
N ASN A 119 -3.67 -23.07 -9.33
CA ASN A 119 -4.53 -22.12 -8.63
C ASN A 119 -4.27 -22.19 -7.13
N GLY A 120 -4.04 -23.39 -6.61
CA GLY A 120 -3.88 -23.64 -5.18
C GLY A 120 -4.86 -24.69 -4.71
N VAL A 121 -5.14 -24.69 -3.41
CA VAL A 121 -6.09 -25.61 -2.78
C VAL A 121 -7.01 -24.87 -1.82
N TRP A 122 -8.26 -25.31 -1.77
CA TRP A 122 -9.22 -24.86 -0.77
C TRP A 122 -9.27 -25.82 0.40
N THR A 123 -9.46 -25.29 1.60
CA THR A 123 -9.95 -26.11 2.71
C THR A 123 -11.33 -26.65 2.39
N ASP A 124 -11.68 -27.76 3.02
CA ASP A 124 -13.06 -28.22 3.13
C ASP A 124 -13.91 -27.19 3.88
N GLU A 125 -15.22 -27.38 3.82
CA GLU A 125 -16.18 -26.59 4.57
C GLU A 125 -15.98 -26.83 6.08
N LEU A 126 -15.67 -25.76 6.83
CA LEU A 126 -15.53 -25.80 8.29
C LEU A 126 -16.66 -25.01 8.94
N THR A 127 -17.63 -25.69 9.56
CA THR A 127 -18.69 -25.06 10.35
C THR A 127 -18.36 -25.12 11.84
N ILE A 128 -18.37 -23.97 12.49
CA ILE A 128 -18.10 -23.81 13.93
C ILE A 128 -19.28 -23.05 14.59
N PRO A 129 -19.32 -22.87 15.92
CA PRO A 129 -20.27 -21.95 16.54
C PRO A 129 -20.18 -20.54 15.94
N ASP A 130 -21.27 -19.79 15.96
CA ASP A 130 -21.34 -18.44 15.38
C ASP A 130 -20.20 -17.55 15.90
N VAL A 131 -19.43 -16.99 14.97
CA VAL A 131 -18.47 -15.92 15.26
C VAL A 131 -19.23 -14.60 15.25
N ALA A 132 -19.09 -13.85 16.34
CA ALA A 132 -19.77 -12.57 16.51
C ALA A 132 -19.41 -11.57 15.39
N PRO A 133 -20.31 -10.63 15.07
CA PRO A 133 -20.00 -9.47 14.24
C PRO A 133 -18.73 -8.76 14.73
N GLU A 134 -17.88 -8.34 13.80
CA GLU A 134 -16.62 -7.63 14.07
C GLU A 134 -15.60 -8.40 14.93
N GLY A 135 -15.85 -9.67 15.25
CA GLY A 135 -14.97 -10.56 16.00
C GLY A 135 -13.65 -10.87 15.28
N ALA A 136 -12.61 -11.15 16.06
CA ALA A 136 -11.32 -11.57 15.54
C ALA A 136 -11.27 -13.10 15.33
N ILE A 137 -10.60 -13.51 14.25
CA ILE A 137 -10.26 -14.90 13.96
C ILE A 137 -8.74 -14.95 13.79
N GLU A 138 -8.07 -15.78 14.58
CA GLU A 138 -6.67 -16.12 14.34
C GLU A 138 -6.64 -17.25 13.32
N ILE A 139 -5.80 -17.14 12.29
CA ILE A 139 -5.53 -18.20 11.34
C ILE A 139 -4.11 -18.68 11.57
N TRP A 140 -3.98 -19.96 11.85
CA TRP A 140 -2.74 -20.65 12.16
C TRP A 140 -2.42 -21.62 11.03
N LEU A 141 -1.42 -21.29 10.20
CA LEU A 141 -0.97 -22.16 9.13
C LEU A 141 0.42 -22.71 9.48
N PHE A 142 0.50 -24.03 9.60
CA PHE A 142 1.74 -24.77 9.73
C PHE A 142 2.12 -25.32 8.37
N TYR A 143 3.30 -24.97 7.89
CA TYR A 143 3.77 -25.38 6.58
C TYR A 143 5.27 -25.58 6.56
N HIS A 144 5.74 -26.33 5.56
CA HIS A 144 7.15 -26.40 5.25
C HIS A 144 7.42 -26.39 3.75
N THR A 145 8.64 -25.99 3.45
CA THR A 145 9.28 -26.12 2.13
C THR A 145 10.68 -26.67 2.34
N ALA A 146 11.29 -27.29 1.32
CA ALA A 146 12.65 -27.77 1.48
C ALA A 146 13.61 -26.58 1.68
N VAL A 147 14.72 -26.83 2.39
CA VAL A 147 15.75 -25.80 2.60
C VAL A 147 16.28 -25.33 1.24
N GLY A 148 16.32 -24.01 1.04
CA GLY A 148 16.73 -23.38 -0.22
C GLY A 148 15.57 -23.10 -1.20
N GLU A 149 14.40 -23.69 -0.98
CA GLU A 149 13.20 -23.41 -1.79
C GLU A 149 12.53 -22.10 -1.38
N LYS A 150 11.67 -21.62 -2.28
CA LYS A 150 11.00 -20.32 -2.19
C LYS A 150 9.57 -20.47 -1.69
N VAL A 151 9.16 -19.51 -0.84
CA VAL A 151 7.81 -19.48 -0.25
C VAL A 151 7.02 -18.28 -0.80
N TRP A 152 5.76 -18.50 -1.19
CA TRP A 152 4.91 -17.43 -1.71
C TRP A 152 4.64 -16.32 -0.67
N PRO A 153 4.87 -15.04 -1.02
CA PRO A 153 4.81 -13.95 -0.07
C PRO A 153 3.40 -13.39 0.07
N VAL A 154 2.70 -13.72 1.16
CA VAL A 154 1.35 -13.17 1.43
C VAL A 154 1.45 -12.12 2.53
N TYR A 155 1.80 -12.52 3.75
CA TYR A 155 1.61 -11.69 4.94
C TYR A 155 2.90 -11.18 5.58
N ARG A 156 2.98 -9.86 5.78
CA ARG A 156 3.88 -9.28 6.78
C ARG A 156 3.24 -9.37 8.16
N ILE A 157 3.94 -9.95 9.13
CA ILE A 157 3.43 -10.11 10.50
C ILE A 157 3.19 -8.76 11.17
N GLN A 158 1.99 -8.54 11.69
CA GLN A 158 1.56 -7.36 12.44
C GLN A 158 1.63 -7.63 13.95
N LYS A 159 2.84 -7.68 14.52
CA LYS A 159 3.07 -8.13 15.91
C LYS A 159 2.28 -7.36 16.98
N HIS A 160 2.03 -6.07 16.73
CA HIS A 160 1.22 -5.20 17.60
C HIS A 160 -0.26 -5.64 17.69
N ARG A 161 -0.72 -6.52 16.80
CA ARG A 161 -2.06 -7.13 16.80
C ARG A 161 -2.05 -8.58 17.30
N GLY A 162 -0.96 -9.03 17.92
CA GLY A 162 -0.84 -10.40 18.40
C GLY A 162 -0.53 -11.44 17.31
N GLU A 163 -0.24 -10.99 16.09
CA GLU A 163 0.27 -11.87 15.03
C GLU A 163 1.70 -12.32 15.32
N ARG A 164 2.06 -13.52 14.85
CA ARG A 164 3.36 -14.15 15.12
C ARG A 164 3.83 -15.00 13.96
N VAL A 165 5.14 -15.22 13.90
CA VAL A 165 5.76 -16.22 13.03
C VAL A 165 6.77 -17.03 13.83
N TRP A 166 6.69 -18.35 13.72
CA TRP A 166 7.63 -19.25 14.37
C TRP A 166 8.24 -20.20 13.37
N GLY A 167 9.49 -20.56 13.58
CA GLY A 167 10.25 -21.50 12.76
C GLY A 167 10.87 -22.60 13.60
N ALA A 168 10.90 -23.82 13.05
CA ALA A 168 11.57 -24.97 13.67
C ALA A 168 12.12 -25.94 12.61
N SER A 169 12.81 -26.98 13.09
CA SER A 169 13.28 -28.11 12.29
C SER A 169 12.19 -29.12 11.94
N ASP A 170 11.06 -29.09 12.64
CA ASP A 170 9.98 -30.06 12.53
C ASP A 170 8.62 -29.47 12.94
N PHE A 171 7.56 -30.09 12.44
CA PHE A 171 6.17 -29.70 12.71
C PHE A 171 5.76 -29.86 14.18
N ALA A 172 6.21 -30.92 14.86
CA ALA A 172 5.79 -31.22 16.24
C ALA A 172 6.20 -30.11 17.22
N THR A 173 7.41 -29.57 17.05
CA THR A 173 7.91 -28.43 17.82
C THR A 173 7.02 -27.20 17.65
N LEU A 174 6.62 -26.88 16.42
CA LEU A 174 5.73 -25.75 16.16
C LEU A 174 4.34 -25.98 16.74
N GLN A 175 3.80 -27.19 16.61
CA GLN A 175 2.46 -27.51 17.10
C GLN A 175 2.34 -27.28 18.62
N GLY A 176 3.43 -27.47 19.38
CA GLY A 176 3.48 -27.16 20.81
C GLY A 176 3.15 -25.70 21.16
N LEU A 177 3.42 -24.75 20.25
CA LEU A 177 3.16 -23.31 20.45
C LEU A 177 1.68 -22.95 20.50
N MET A 178 0.78 -23.85 20.09
CA MET A 178 -0.66 -23.67 20.28
C MET A 178 -1.04 -23.52 21.76
N SER A 179 -0.22 -24.05 22.67
CA SER A 179 -0.38 -23.88 24.12
C SER A 179 0.11 -22.53 24.65
N THR A 180 0.96 -21.84 23.89
CA THR A 180 1.55 -20.53 24.23
C THR A 180 1.34 -19.55 23.06
N PRO A 181 0.08 -19.20 22.75
CA PRO A 181 -0.27 -18.54 21.49
C PRO A 181 0.28 -17.12 21.33
N ASP A 182 0.81 -16.55 22.40
CA ASP A 182 1.37 -15.19 22.45
C ASP A 182 2.89 -15.18 22.61
N ALA A 183 3.53 -16.37 22.57
CA ALA A 183 4.98 -16.50 22.56
C ALA A 183 5.60 -15.61 21.47
N ASP A 184 6.77 -15.05 21.76
CA ASP A 184 7.45 -14.18 20.81
C ASP A 184 7.80 -14.95 19.53
N SER A 185 7.77 -14.23 18.41
CA SER A 185 8.15 -14.77 17.11
C SER A 185 9.60 -15.26 17.14
N THR A 186 9.93 -16.26 16.30
CA THR A 186 11.33 -16.66 16.10
C THR A 186 12.12 -15.49 15.54
N ALA A 187 13.14 -15.03 16.28
CA ALA A 187 13.88 -13.80 15.95
C ALA A 187 14.50 -13.78 14.54
N ALA A 188 14.95 -14.94 14.03
CA ALA A 188 15.50 -15.07 12.68
C ALA A 188 14.45 -14.86 11.56
N LEU A 189 13.16 -15.00 11.88
CA LEU A 189 12.04 -14.79 10.98
C LEU A 189 11.41 -13.40 11.18
N ASP A 190 11.45 -12.84 12.38
CA ASP A 190 10.87 -11.52 12.69
C ASP A 190 11.90 -10.39 12.55
N THR A 191 12.41 -10.20 11.33
CA THR A 191 13.37 -9.14 11.00
C THR A 191 12.70 -7.94 10.33
N SER A 192 13.26 -6.75 10.51
CA SER A 192 12.85 -5.54 9.76
C SER A 192 11.37 -5.18 9.94
N TYR A 193 10.81 -5.42 11.13
CA TYR A 193 9.42 -5.09 11.45
C TYR A 193 9.08 -3.64 11.06
N GLY A 194 7.93 -3.46 10.39
CA GLY A 194 7.47 -2.15 9.91
C GLY A 194 8.23 -1.60 8.70
N GLN A 195 9.16 -2.34 8.10
CA GLN A 195 9.89 -1.92 6.90
C GLN A 195 9.49 -2.71 5.65
N GLN A 196 9.83 -2.18 4.47
CA GLN A 196 9.62 -2.87 3.19
C GLN A 196 10.31 -4.24 3.14
N ALA A 197 11.50 -4.32 3.75
CA ALA A 197 12.32 -5.53 3.82
C ALA A 197 11.79 -6.57 4.82
N GLN A 198 10.71 -6.30 5.56
CA GLN A 198 10.10 -7.31 6.42
C GLN A 198 9.71 -8.54 5.59
N PRO A 199 10.11 -9.75 6.00
CA PRO A 199 9.71 -10.98 5.34
C PRO A 199 8.19 -11.12 5.23
N GLN A 200 7.75 -11.70 4.11
CA GLN A 200 6.36 -12.05 3.87
C GLN A 200 6.20 -13.56 3.91
N TYR A 201 5.22 -14.03 4.66
CA TYR A 201 5.00 -15.44 4.90
C TYR A 201 3.75 -15.96 4.21
N TYR A 202 3.73 -17.28 4.02
CA TYR A 202 2.61 -17.94 3.39
C TYR A 202 1.37 -17.94 4.30
N GLY A 203 0.21 -17.95 3.67
CA GLY A 203 -1.08 -17.87 4.33
C GLY A 203 -2.20 -17.80 3.31
N PRO A 204 -3.46 -17.76 3.76
CA PRO A 204 -4.58 -17.76 2.84
C PRO A 204 -4.73 -16.43 2.11
N ASP A 205 -4.95 -16.45 0.80
CA ASP A 205 -5.15 -15.27 -0.05
C ASP A 205 -6.64 -14.97 -0.32
N PHE A 206 -7.46 -16.02 -0.48
CA PHE A 206 -8.92 -15.92 -0.51
C PHE A 206 -9.53 -16.53 0.76
N MET A 207 -10.48 -15.80 1.33
CA MET A 207 -11.16 -16.20 2.56
C MET A 207 -12.65 -15.90 2.42
N VAL A 208 -13.47 -16.93 2.54
CA VAL A 208 -14.92 -16.81 2.38
C VAL A 208 -15.66 -17.46 3.53
N ALA A 209 -16.81 -16.88 3.88
CA ALA A 209 -17.67 -17.41 4.92
C ALA A 209 -19.15 -17.34 4.54
N LYS A 210 -19.93 -18.32 5.00
CA LYS A 210 -21.38 -18.20 5.14
C LYS A 210 -21.72 -17.71 6.54
N GLY A 211 -22.92 -17.20 6.70
CA GLY A 211 -23.45 -16.74 7.97
C GLY A 211 -24.75 -15.99 7.76
N ASP A 212 -25.00 -15.00 8.60
CA ASP A 212 -26.24 -14.21 8.56
C ASP A 212 -26.02 -12.96 7.70
N TRP A 213 -25.55 -13.14 6.46
CA TRP A 213 -25.33 -12.01 5.54
C TRP A 213 -26.62 -11.20 5.40
N ASP A 214 -26.51 -9.90 5.65
CA ASP A 214 -27.64 -8.98 5.80
C ASP A 214 -27.94 -8.17 4.52
N GLY A 215 -27.48 -8.66 3.38
CA GLY A 215 -27.71 -8.03 2.07
C GLY A 215 -26.81 -6.84 1.78
N ARG A 216 -25.90 -6.45 2.69
CA ARG A 216 -24.98 -5.33 2.45
C ARG A 216 -24.02 -5.61 1.28
N PRO A 217 -23.47 -4.57 0.63
CA PRO A 217 -22.51 -4.78 -0.45
C PRO A 217 -21.26 -5.52 0.02
N VAL A 218 -20.72 -6.36 -0.84
CA VAL A 218 -19.41 -7.02 -0.69
C VAL A 218 -18.59 -6.73 -1.94
N ALA A 219 -17.42 -6.12 -1.78
CA ALA A 219 -16.64 -5.56 -2.86
C ALA A 219 -15.52 -6.48 -3.37
N LEU A 220 -15.49 -6.73 -4.67
CA LEU A 220 -14.29 -7.23 -5.35
C LEU A 220 -13.51 -6.03 -5.91
N GLY A 221 -12.34 -5.76 -5.36
CA GLY A 221 -11.54 -4.59 -5.70
C GLY A 221 -10.40 -4.90 -6.67
N PHE A 222 -10.39 -4.21 -7.81
CA PHE A 222 -9.23 -4.13 -8.69
C PHE A 222 -8.43 -2.88 -8.33
N VAL A 223 -7.19 -3.08 -7.91
CA VAL A 223 -6.34 -2.01 -7.36
C VAL A 223 -4.92 -2.09 -7.89
N ASP A 224 -4.25 -0.95 -7.88
CA ASP A 224 -2.82 -0.87 -8.16
C ASP A 224 -2.02 -0.60 -6.87
N SER A 225 -0.79 -0.08 -7.01
CA SER A 225 0.05 0.34 -5.88
C SER A 225 -0.65 1.23 -4.86
N ILE A 226 -1.55 2.11 -5.31
CA ILE A 226 -2.19 3.11 -4.46
C ILE A 226 -3.31 2.46 -3.65
N GLY A 227 -4.17 1.66 -4.28
CA GLY A 227 -5.23 0.93 -3.59
C GLY A 227 -4.72 -0.26 -2.76
N GLU A 228 -3.62 -0.91 -3.18
CA GLU A 228 -3.01 -2.03 -2.45
C GLU A 228 -2.14 -1.62 -1.27
N SER A 229 -2.00 -0.32 -0.97
CA SER A 229 -1.21 0.20 0.16
C SER A 229 0.32 0.14 -0.01
N ARG A 230 0.85 0.33 -1.22
CA ARG A 230 2.29 0.47 -1.41
C ARG A 230 2.79 1.62 -0.52
N GLN A 231 3.80 1.34 0.30
CA GLN A 231 4.42 2.23 1.30
C GLN A 231 3.79 2.27 2.70
N GLU A 232 2.84 1.38 2.99
CA GLU A 232 2.43 1.10 4.36
C GLU A 232 2.77 -0.35 4.73
N PHE A 233 3.35 -0.56 5.91
CA PHE A 233 3.87 -1.86 6.36
C PHE A 233 3.21 -2.28 7.67
N SER A 234 3.62 -3.44 8.19
CA SER A 234 2.93 -4.13 9.29
C SER A 234 2.56 -3.25 10.48
N ALA A 235 3.49 -2.44 10.97
CA ALA A 235 3.30 -1.62 12.16
C ALA A 235 2.29 -0.47 12.01
N ALA A 236 2.01 -0.06 10.77
CA ALA A 236 1.06 1.00 10.48
C ALA A 236 -0.37 0.46 10.30
N ALA A 237 -0.59 -0.86 10.40
CA ALA A 237 -1.94 -1.42 10.26
C ALA A 237 -2.89 -0.88 11.32
N ASP A 238 -4.17 -0.72 10.94
CA ASP A 238 -5.20 -0.37 11.93
C ASP A 238 -5.55 -1.58 12.83
N ALA A 239 -6.39 -1.37 13.84
CA ALA A 239 -6.80 -2.43 14.77
C ALA A 239 -7.44 -3.66 14.07
N ARG A 240 -7.99 -3.49 12.87
CA ARG A 240 -8.61 -4.55 12.06
C ARG A 240 -7.68 -5.12 11.00
N GLY A 241 -6.41 -4.71 11.01
CA GLY A 241 -5.35 -5.22 10.17
C GLY A 241 -5.26 -4.59 8.79
N ASN A 242 -6.02 -3.52 8.53
CA ASN A 242 -6.05 -2.87 7.22
C ASN A 242 -4.83 -1.96 7.03
N LEU A 243 -4.28 -2.04 5.82
CA LEU A 243 -3.28 -1.13 5.27
C LEU A 243 -3.86 -0.43 4.05
N GLY A 244 -3.45 0.82 3.85
CA GLY A 244 -3.87 1.69 2.77
C GLY A 244 -5.22 2.34 2.99
N TRP A 245 -5.43 3.40 2.22
CA TRP A 245 -6.64 4.21 2.35
C TRP A 245 -7.88 3.44 1.93
N PHE A 246 -7.75 2.52 0.97
CA PHE A 246 -8.93 1.90 0.37
C PHE A 246 -9.55 0.84 1.27
N ARG A 247 -8.73 -0.06 1.84
CA ARG A 247 -9.19 -1.02 2.86
C ARG A 247 -9.75 -0.29 4.08
N ARG A 248 -9.05 0.74 4.57
CA ARG A 248 -9.53 1.58 5.69
C ARG A 248 -10.87 2.25 5.37
N TRP A 249 -11.02 2.84 4.19
CA TRP A 249 -12.27 3.50 3.81
C TRP A 249 -13.42 2.49 3.70
N LEU A 250 -13.22 1.35 3.04
CA LEU A 250 -14.22 0.27 2.93
C LEU A 250 -14.62 -0.26 4.32
N ASP A 251 -13.62 -0.55 5.15
CA ASP A 251 -13.83 -1.14 6.47
C ASP A 251 -14.18 -0.10 7.55
N LYS A 252 -14.14 1.21 7.31
CA LYS A 252 -14.53 2.22 8.32
C LYS A 252 -16.01 2.13 8.69
N ASP A 253 -16.33 2.37 9.97
CA ASP A 253 -17.71 2.53 10.39
C ASP A 253 -18.28 3.90 10.04
N GLY A 254 -19.06 3.95 8.96
CA GLY A 254 -19.84 5.11 8.57
C GLY A 254 -20.67 4.85 7.31
N GLY A 255 -21.63 5.74 7.02
CA GLY A 255 -22.56 5.56 5.90
C GLY A 255 -23.40 4.29 6.10
N ILE A 256 -23.37 3.38 5.12
CA ILE A 256 -24.04 2.06 5.21
C ILE A 256 -23.22 1.01 6.00
N GLY A 257 -22.12 1.43 6.63
CA GLY A 257 -21.29 0.60 7.49
C GLY A 257 -20.01 0.06 6.82
N ARG A 258 -19.44 -1.00 7.39
CA ARG A 258 -18.25 -1.67 6.84
C ARG A 258 -18.64 -2.51 5.64
N ILE A 259 -17.90 -2.35 4.55
CA ILE A 259 -18.04 -3.12 3.32
C ILE A 259 -17.00 -4.25 3.35
N PRO A 260 -17.44 -5.52 3.51
CA PRO A 260 -16.55 -6.66 3.34
C PRO A 260 -15.97 -6.64 1.93
N HIS A 261 -14.72 -7.06 1.77
CA HIS A 261 -14.05 -6.89 0.51
C HIS A 261 -12.98 -7.96 0.27
N LEU A 262 -12.61 -8.10 -1.00
CA LEU A 262 -11.38 -8.72 -1.44
C LEU A 262 -10.71 -7.79 -2.45
N LEU A 263 -9.52 -7.29 -2.16
CA LEU A 263 -8.72 -6.57 -3.14
C LEU A 263 -7.77 -7.57 -3.80
N VAL A 264 -7.93 -7.76 -5.11
CA VAL A 264 -7.11 -8.69 -5.88
C VAL A 264 -5.89 -8.01 -6.51
N GLY A 265 -5.74 -6.70 -6.34
CA GLY A 265 -4.67 -5.92 -6.96
C GLY A 265 -3.30 -5.99 -6.25
N MET A 266 -2.28 -5.40 -6.88
CA MET A 266 -0.90 -5.39 -6.40
C MET A 266 -0.10 -4.16 -6.88
N PRO A 267 1.02 -3.81 -6.24
CA PRO A 267 1.90 -2.77 -6.74
C PRO A 267 2.30 -2.96 -8.21
N GLY A 268 2.11 -1.92 -9.02
CA GLY A 268 2.38 -1.90 -10.45
C GLY A 268 1.25 -2.43 -11.34
N ALA A 269 0.16 -2.99 -10.78
CA ALA A 269 -0.93 -3.56 -11.58
C ALA A 269 -1.48 -2.57 -12.61
N GLY A 270 -1.65 -3.04 -13.84
CA GLY A 270 -2.21 -2.28 -14.96
C GLY A 270 -3.48 -2.92 -15.49
N SER A 271 -4.46 -2.09 -15.86
CA SER A 271 -5.74 -2.53 -16.41
C SER A 271 -5.54 -3.36 -17.68
N VAL A 272 -4.48 -3.07 -18.43
CA VAL A 272 -4.11 -3.79 -19.65
C VAL A 272 -3.89 -5.30 -19.45
N ARG A 273 -3.45 -5.74 -18.26
CA ARG A 273 -3.13 -7.16 -17.99
C ARG A 273 -4.14 -7.87 -17.09
N GLU A 274 -4.90 -7.15 -16.29
CA GLU A 274 -5.82 -7.74 -15.31
C GLU A 274 -6.88 -8.66 -15.99
N TYR A 275 -7.03 -9.90 -15.51
CA TYR A 275 -7.96 -10.91 -16.06
C TYR A 275 -7.71 -11.30 -17.52
N THR A 276 -6.47 -11.17 -18.00
CA THR A 276 -6.08 -11.61 -19.34
C THR A 276 -4.66 -12.16 -19.34
N GLY A 277 -4.13 -12.46 -20.53
CA GLY A 277 -2.78 -12.98 -20.72
C GLY A 277 -2.70 -14.50 -20.81
N SER A 278 -1.51 -14.95 -21.18
CA SER A 278 -1.10 -16.35 -21.30
C SER A 278 0.42 -16.45 -21.10
N GLY A 279 0.92 -17.66 -20.78
CA GLY A 279 2.35 -17.87 -20.52
C GLY A 279 2.91 -16.88 -19.50
N SER A 280 3.94 -16.13 -19.87
CA SER A 280 4.60 -15.10 -19.04
C SER A 280 3.81 -13.80 -18.88
N SER A 281 2.52 -13.75 -19.20
CA SER A 281 1.66 -12.58 -18.96
C SER A 281 0.36 -12.94 -18.25
N ILE A 282 0.21 -14.21 -17.85
CA ILE A 282 -1.01 -14.74 -17.23
C ILE A 282 -1.41 -13.90 -16.02
N ALA A 283 -2.66 -13.50 -15.98
CA ALA A 283 -3.28 -12.81 -14.85
C ALA A 283 -4.74 -13.29 -14.68
N THR A 284 -4.93 -14.60 -14.78
CA THR A 284 -6.24 -15.27 -14.81
C THR A 284 -6.49 -16.23 -13.65
N ARG A 285 -5.49 -16.65 -12.89
CA ARG A 285 -5.61 -17.57 -11.75
C ARG A 285 -6.48 -16.99 -10.65
N ARG A 286 -6.29 -15.72 -10.28
CA ARG A 286 -7.18 -15.05 -9.30
C ARG A 286 -8.65 -15.05 -9.74
N ARG A 287 -8.90 -14.86 -11.04
CA ARG A 287 -10.24 -15.00 -11.63
C ARG A 287 -10.72 -16.45 -11.54
N ASP A 288 -9.88 -17.42 -11.87
CA ASP A 288 -10.25 -18.83 -11.87
C ASP A 288 -10.55 -19.35 -10.44
N ILE A 289 -9.86 -18.85 -9.42
CA ILE A 289 -10.19 -19.11 -8.00
C ILE A 289 -11.56 -18.54 -7.63
N ILE A 290 -11.92 -17.35 -8.13
CA ILE A 290 -13.28 -16.83 -7.93
C ILE A 290 -14.33 -17.74 -8.62
N ARG A 291 -14.02 -18.34 -9.77
CA ARG A 291 -14.90 -19.32 -10.43
C ARG A 291 -15.07 -20.58 -9.60
N GLU A 292 -14.04 -21.04 -8.91
CA GLU A 292 -14.14 -22.15 -7.95
C GLU A 292 -15.11 -21.81 -6.81
N ILE A 293 -15.04 -20.59 -6.28
CA ILE A 293 -16.00 -20.10 -5.27
C ILE A 293 -17.42 -20.11 -5.82
N ILE A 294 -17.61 -19.62 -7.04
CA ILE A 294 -18.91 -19.61 -7.72
C ILE A 294 -19.44 -21.03 -7.90
N ALA A 295 -18.57 -22.00 -8.21
CA ALA A 295 -18.96 -23.39 -8.39
C ALA A 295 -19.51 -23.99 -7.08
N PHE A 296 -18.79 -23.85 -5.96
CA PHE A 296 -19.30 -24.34 -4.67
C PHE A 296 -20.41 -23.46 -4.05
N ASN A 297 -20.68 -22.29 -4.63
CA ASN A 297 -21.86 -21.46 -4.35
C ASN A 297 -23.07 -21.77 -5.27
N GLY A 298 -23.00 -22.81 -6.10
CA GLY A 298 -24.09 -23.16 -7.02
C GLY A 298 -24.38 -22.07 -8.05
N GLY A 299 -23.33 -21.40 -8.55
CA GLY A 299 -23.43 -20.34 -9.56
C GLY A 299 -23.54 -18.92 -9.01
N LYS A 300 -23.53 -18.73 -7.68
CA LYS A 300 -23.67 -17.41 -7.03
C LYS A 300 -22.31 -16.79 -6.72
N TRP A 301 -22.19 -15.47 -6.92
CA TRP A 301 -20.92 -14.77 -6.70
C TRP A 301 -20.64 -14.54 -5.21
N PRO A 302 -19.36 -14.51 -4.77
CA PRO A 302 -18.99 -14.20 -3.38
C PRO A 302 -18.90 -12.69 -3.07
N PHE A 303 -19.36 -11.86 -4.01
CA PHE A 303 -19.37 -10.41 -3.97
C PHE A 303 -20.61 -9.90 -4.70
N THR A 304 -20.91 -8.62 -4.52
CA THR A 304 -22.08 -7.95 -5.10
C THR A 304 -21.67 -6.81 -6.02
N VAL A 305 -20.49 -6.22 -5.80
CA VAL A 305 -20.05 -5.03 -6.53
C VAL A 305 -18.57 -5.12 -6.84
N VAL A 306 -18.17 -4.59 -8.00
CA VAL A 306 -16.77 -4.40 -8.35
C VAL A 306 -16.36 -2.97 -8.05
N ALA A 307 -15.24 -2.82 -7.36
CA ALA A 307 -14.63 -1.53 -7.09
C ALA A 307 -13.35 -1.42 -7.94
N ASN A 308 -13.32 -0.50 -8.90
CA ASN A 308 -12.22 -0.39 -9.86
C ASN A 308 -11.40 0.89 -9.61
N GLN A 309 -10.21 0.75 -9.00
CA GLN A 309 -9.26 1.84 -8.79
C GLN A 309 -8.16 1.90 -9.87
N MET A 310 -8.16 0.95 -10.81
CA MET A 310 -7.10 0.80 -11.80
C MET A 310 -6.97 2.02 -12.72
N GLY A 311 -5.84 2.05 -13.44
CA GLY A 311 -5.54 3.08 -14.44
C GLY A 311 -4.26 3.84 -14.15
N GLN A 312 -3.75 3.86 -12.91
CA GLN A 312 -2.58 4.69 -12.59
C GLN A 312 -1.30 4.28 -13.32
N ASN A 313 -1.15 2.99 -13.63
CA ASN A 313 0.03 2.39 -14.28
C ASN A 313 -0.12 2.15 -15.77
N ASP A 314 -1.28 2.43 -16.35
CA ASP A 314 -1.50 2.34 -17.80
C ASP A 314 -1.00 3.64 -18.46
N THR A 315 0.32 3.85 -18.52
CA THR A 315 0.95 5.16 -18.85
C THR A 315 1.09 5.46 -20.35
N SER A 316 0.12 5.06 -21.18
CA SER A 316 0.10 5.33 -22.62
C SER A 316 -0.67 6.61 -22.97
N VAL A 317 -0.67 7.02 -24.25
CA VAL A 317 -1.50 8.14 -24.72
C VAL A 317 -2.97 7.87 -24.43
N TYR A 318 -3.75 8.94 -24.23
CA TYR A 318 -5.15 8.88 -23.78
C TYR A 318 -5.98 7.78 -24.45
N ASN A 319 -5.93 7.70 -25.78
CA ASN A 319 -6.75 6.74 -26.52
C ASN A 319 -6.42 5.29 -26.15
N THR A 320 -5.13 4.92 -26.12
CA THR A 320 -4.71 3.57 -25.70
C THR A 320 -5.04 3.34 -24.24
N TRP A 321 -4.78 4.32 -23.39
CA TRP A 321 -5.02 4.18 -21.96
C TRP A 321 -6.50 3.98 -21.64
N PHE A 322 -7.38 4.87 -22.07
CA PHE A 322 -8.80 4.77 -21.76
C PHE A 322 -9.50 3.69 -22.57
N ASN A 323 -9.38 3.74 -23.91
CA ASN A 323 -10.18 2.87 -24.78
C ASN A 323 -9.63 1.45 -24.85
N THR A 324 -8.31 1.27 -24.87
CA THR A 324 -7.71 -0.07 -24.97
C THR A 324 -7.47 -0.70 -23.60
N ASN A 325 -6.92 0.04 -22.62
CA ASN A 325 -6.50 -0.58 -21.37
C ASN A 325 -7.62 -0.60 -20.32
N TYR A 326 -8.09 0.58 -19.91
CA TYR A 326 -9.08 0.71 -18.83
C TYR A 326 -10.43 0.09 -19.21
N ARG A 327 -10.99 0.48 -20.36
CA ARG A 327 -12.28 -0.04 -20.81
C ARG A 327 -12.26 -1.53 -21.12
N SER A 328 -11.13 -2.10 -21.54
CA SER A 328 -11.06 -3.55 -21.75
C SER A 328 -11.14 -4.34 -20.44
N LEU A 329 -10.58 -3.83 -19.32
CA LEU A 329 -10.80 -4.45 -18.01
C LEU A 329 -12.29 -4.44 -17.64
N VAL A 330 -12.98 -3.32 -17.85
CA VAL A 330 -14.43 -3.20 -17.62
C VAL A 330 -15.20 -4.22 -18.46
N SER A 331 -14.88 -4.32 -19.76
CA SER A 331 -15.50 -5.30 -20.67
C SER A 331 -15.23 -6.74 -20.24
N ARG A 332 -14.00 -7.09 -19.87
CA ARG A 332 -13.66 -8.43 -19.36
C ARG A 332 -14.40 -8.75 -18.06
N THR A 333 -14.53 -7.77 -17.17
CA THR A 333 -15.26 -7.91 -15.91
C THR A 333 -16.75 -8.16 -16.13
N ARG A 334 -17.39 -7.41 -17.04
CA ARG A 334 -18.81 -7.63 -17.37
C ARG A 334 -19.06 -8.91 -18.17
N ALA A 335 -18.09 -9.34 -18.97
CA ALA A 335 -18.14 -10.64 -19.64
C ALA A 335 -18.07 -11.79 -18.62
N GLU A 336 -17.23 -11.64 -17.59
CA GLU A 336 -17.09 -12.62 -16.51
C GLU A 336 -18.29 -12.63 -15.57
N TYR A 337 -18.82 -11.44 -15.24
CA TYR A 337 -19.90 -11.25 -14.29
C TYR A 337 -21.03 -10.40 -14.91
N PRO A 338 -21.92 -11.01 -15.73
CA PRO A 338 -22.96 -10.26 -16.43
C PRO A 338 -23.94 -9.55 -15.49
N GLY A 339 -24.09 -8.25 -15.65
CA GLY A 339 -24.94 -7.40 -14.78
C GLY A 339 -24.26 -6.93 -13.50
N ILE A 340 -22.96 -7.19 -13.31
CA ILE A 340 -22.21 -6.66 -12.16
C ILE A 340 -22.20 -5.12 -12.17
N LYS A 341 -22.48 -4.53 -11.01
CA LYS A 341 -22.27 -3.10 -10.78
C LYS A 341 -20.78 -2.81 -10.60
N ILE A 342 -20.26 -1.86 -11.36
CA ILE A 342 -18.88 -1.39 -11.30
C ILE A 342 -18.87 0.04 -10.77
N VAL A 343 -18.24 0.24 -9.61
CA VAL A 343 -17.97 1.56 -9.03
C VAL A 343 -16.50 1.91 -9.27
N ALA A 344 -16.26 2.97 -10.04
CA ALA A 344 -14.91 3.41 -10.37
C ALA A 344 -14.36 4.44 -9.38
N PHE A 345 -13.06 4.39 -9.17
CA PHE A 345 -12.27 5.36 -8.40
C PHE A 345 -11.24 5.94 -9.37
N PRO A 346 -11.48 7.16 -9.90
CA PRO A 346 -10.61 7.76 -10.90
C PRO A 346 -9.14 7.82 -10.47
N PRO A 347 -8.19 7.59 -11.40
CA PRO A 347 -6.78 7.78 -11.09
C PRO A 347 -6.48 9.25 -10.84
N LEU A 348 -5.34 9.47 -10.21
CA LEU A 348 -4.93 10.78 -9.73
C LEU A 348 -3.71 11.29 -10.48
N GLY A 349 -3.56 12.60 -10.41
CA GLY A 349 -2.36 13.22 -10.91
C GLY A 349 -1.08 12.83 -10.14
N ARG A 350 0.04 12.81 -10.86
CA ARG A 350 1.40 12.73 -10.32
C ARG A 350 2.04 14.11 -10.27
N THR A 351 2.57 14.48 -9.11
CA THR A 351 3.42 15.66 -8.96
C THR A 351 4.83 15.26 -8.55
N GLU A 352 5.76 16.18 -8.77
CA GLU A 352 7.16 16.08 -8.37
C GLU A 352 7.57 17.34 -7.62
N THR A 353 8.61 17.23 -6.80
CA THR A 353 9.14 18.34 -5.98
C THR A 353 10.49 18.83 -6.50
N GLN A 354 10.72 18.67 -7.81
CA GLN A 354 11.96 19.05 -8.47
C GLN A 354 11.70 20.10 -9.54
N LYS A 355 12.61 21.07 -9.63
CA LYS A 355 12.70 22.03 -10.73
C LYS A 355 14.07 21.93 -11.39
N THR A 356 14.09 21.94 -12.72
CA THR A 356 15.33 22.09 -13.48
C THR A 356 15.85 23.52 -13.33
N LEU A 357 17.15 23.67 -13.07
CA LEU A 357 17.82 24.97 -13.12
C LEU A 357 18.22 25.26 -14.57
N THR A 358 17.92 26.46 -15.06
CA THR A 358 18.30 26.90 -16.41
C THR A 358 19.73 27.41 -16.45
N SER A 359 20.26 27.92 -15.33
CA SER A 359 21.68 28.23 -15.17
C SER A 359 22.09 28.15 -13.69
N LEU A 360 23.39 27.96 -13.46
CA LEU A 360 24.00 28.02 -12.15
C LEU A 360 25.39 28.63 -12.29
N THR A 361 25.54 29.89 -11.88
CA THR A 361 26.80 30.65 -11.94
C THR A 361 27.31 30.93 -10.52
N SER A 362 28.51 31.49 -10.38
CA SER A 362 29.03 31.87 -9.06
C SER A 362 30.07 32.97 -9.13
N ILE A 363 30.16 33.75 -8.04
CA ILE A 363 31.25 34.69 -7.77
C ILE A 363 31.81 34.35 -6.39
N GLY A 364 33.09 33.99 -6.32
CA GLY A 364 33.69 33.47 -5.10
C GLY A 364 32.97 32.21 -4.60
N THR A 365 32.47 32.25 -3.37
CA THR A 365 31.75 31.15 -2.72
C THR A 365 30.23 31.29 -2.76
N VAL A 366 29.70 32.23 -3.54
CA VAL A 366 28.25 32.44 -3.70
C VAL A 366 27.83 31.94 -5.07
N ALA A 367 26.97 30.93 -5.10
CA ALA A 367 26.34 30.44 -6.31
C ALA A 367 24.99 31.13 -6.53
N THR A 368 24.71 31.50 -7.78
CA THR A 368 23.44 32.08 -8.24
C THR A 368 22.76 31.08 -9.16
N ALA A 369 21.61 30.56 -8.72
CA ALA A 369 20.78 29.62 -9.45
C ALA A 369 19.63 30.36 -10.13
N THR A 370 19.40 30.07 -11.40
CA THR A 370 18.23 30.55 -12.15
C THR A 370 17.32 29.39 -12.50
N LEU A 371 16.01 29.60 -12.35
CA LEU A 371 14.95 28.66 -12.73
C LEU A 371 13.73 29.40 -13.25
N ALA A 372 12.77 28.65 -13.81
CA ALA A 372 11.56 29.23 -14.40
C ALA A 372 10.72 30.06 -13.40
N SER A 373 10.70 29.68 -12.12
CA SER A 373 10.04 30.43 -11.06
C SER A 373 10.47 29.99 -9.66
N THR A 374 10.78 30.94 -8.79
CA THR A 374 11.03 30.75 -7.34
C THR A 374 9.75 30.69 -6.51
N VAL A 375 8.56 30.67 -7.12
CA VAL A 375 7.29 30.50 -6.39
C VAL A 375 7.32 29.21 -5.55
N GLY A 376 6.93 29.37 -4.28
CA GLY A 376 7.01 28.35 -3.23
C GLY A 376 8.33 28.31 -2.48
N LEU A 377 9.34 29.08 -2.91
CA LEU A 377 10.61 29.18 -2.22
C LEU A 377 10.65 30.34 -1.22
N ARG A 378 11.37 30.12 -0.12
CA ARG A 378 11.58 31.11 0.94
C ARG A 378 13.07 31.19 1.28
N SER A 379 13.56 32.40 1.54
CA SER A 379 14.92 32.57 2.09
C SER A 379 15.03 31.83 3.43
N GLY A 380 16.16 31.16 3.65
CA GLY A 380 16.39 30.30 4.81
C GLY A 380 15.96 28.84 4.60
N GLN A 381 15.26 28.49 3.52
CA GLN A 381 14.89 27.09 3.26
C GLN A 381 16.09 26.25 2.82
N THR A 382 16.03 24.96 3.13
CA THR A 382 16.99 23.98 2.60
C THR A 382 16.50 23.38 1.30
N LEU A 383 17.29 23.46 0.23
CA LEU A 383 17.09 22.71 -1.01
C LEU A 383 18.22 21.71 -1.21
N THR A 384 17.92 20.59 -1.87
CA THR A 384 18.95 19.69 -2.38
C THR A 384 19.26 20.05 -3.83
N ILE A 385 20.50 20.43 -4.12
CA ILE A 385 21.03 20.62 -5.48
C ILE A 385 21.74 19.35 -5.92
N ALA A 386 21.41 18.86 -7.12
CA ALA A 386 21.99 17.65 -7.69
C ALA A 386 22.20 17.78 -9.21
N GLY A 387 23.11 16.98 -9.77
CA GLY A 387 23.37 16.91 -11.20
C GLY A 387 24.29 18.00 -11.77
N ALA A 388 24.87 18.85 -10.92
CA ALA A 388 25.84 19.87 -11.31
C ALA A 388 27.26 19.32 -11.44
N THR A 389 27.99 19.86 -12.41
CA THR A 389 29.44 19.69 -12.62
C THR A 389 30.08 21.09 -12.69
N PRO A 390 31.06 21.42 -11.81
CA PRO A 390 31.70 20.55 -10.83
C PRO A 390 30.78 20.14 -9.67
N THR A 391 31.09 19.01 -9.02
CA THR A 391 30.23 18.41 -8.00
C THR A 391 30.12 19.23 -6.72
N ALA A 392 31.00 20.20 -6.51
CA ALA A 392 30.99 21.14 -5.38
C ALA A 392 29.72 22.01 -5.29
N TYR A 393 28.98 22.16 -6.39
CA TYR A 393 27.67 22.83 -6.39
C TYR A 393 26.54 21.95 -5.84
N ASN A 394 26.73 20.63 -5.75
CA ASN A 394 25.70 19.70 -5.27
C ASN A 394 25.70 19.64 -3.74
N GLY A 395 24.53 19.37 -3.15
CA GLY A 395 24.37 19.19 -1.70
C GLY A 395 23.07 19.77 -1.17
N ASN A 396 22.89 19.67 0.15
CA ASN A 396 21.81 20.36 0.86
C ASN A 396 22.29 21.77 1.21
N VAL A 397 21.60 22.78 0.70
CA VAL A 397 22.03 24.18 0.80
C VAL A 397 20.92 25.04 1.35
N VAL A 398 21.27 26.00 2.21
CA VAL A 398 20.34 27.04 2.66
C VAL A 398 20.35 28.16 1.63
N ILE A 399 19.19 28.50 1.09
CA ILE A 399 19.09 29.48 0.01
C ILE A 399 18.64 30.85 0.48
N THR A 400 18.93 31.87 -0.32
CA THR A 400 18.34 33.21 -0.25
C THR A 400 17.63 33.50 -1.58
N VAL A 401 16.31 33.64 -1.55
CA VAL A 401 15.53 34.04 -2.74
C VAL A 401 15.83 35.51 -3.05
N VAL A 402 16.24 35.79 -4.28
CA VAL A 402 16.62 37.15 -4.72
C VAL A 402 15.46 37.80 -5.47
N ASP A 403 14.84 37.07 -6.40
CA ASP A 403 13.68 37.53 -7.16
C ASP A 403 12.78 36.35 -7.59
N GLY A 404 11.82 36.61 -8.49
CA GLY A 404 10.86 35.63 -9.01
C GLY A 404 11.45 34.46 -9.80
N THR A 405 12.74 34.49 -10.14
CA THR A 405 13.45 33.51 -10.98
C THR A 405 14.84 33.13 -10.48
N THR A 406 15.35 33.80 -9.44
CA THR A 406 16.71 33.57 -8.94
C THR A 406 16.79 33.38 -7.43
N PHE A 407 17.70 32.50 -7.01
CA PHE A 407 18.11 32.37 -5.61
C PHE A 407 19.63 32.17 -5.53
N THR A 408 20.19 32.46 -4.37
CA THR A 408 21.62 32.27 -4.08
C THR A 408 21.85 31.29 -2.94
N TYR A 409 23.02 30.67 -2.89
CA TYR A 409 23.48 29.89 -1.74
C TYR A 409 25.01 29.85 -1.68
N ASN A 410 25.54 29.58 -0.49
CA ASN A 410 26.98 29.41 -0.30
C ASN A 410 27.41 27.98 -0.64
N PHE A 411 28.56 27.85 -1.30
CA PHE A 411 29.18 26.57 -1.64
C PHE A 411 30.71 26.64 -1.48
N ALA A 412 31.39 25.50 -1.64
CA ALA A 412 32.84 25.41 -1.41
C ALA A 412 33.72 26.10 -2.47
N GLY A 413 33.14 26.56 -3.58
CA GLY A 413 33.87 27.12 -4.73
C GLY A 413 34.01 26.12 -5.90
N GLY A 414 34.14 26.65 -7.12
CA GLY A 414 34.21 25.84 -8.35
C GLY A 414 34.26 26.69 -9.61
N THR A 415 34.51 26.05 -10.76
CA THR A 415 34.47 26.72 -12.07
C THR A 415 33.05 27.12 -12.45
N SER A 416 32.87 28.33 -12.98
CA SER A 416 31.58 28.89 -13.38
C SER A 416 31.50 29.11 -14.91
N PRO A 417 30.35 28.85 -15.56
CA PRO A 417 29.11 28.28 -15.02
C PRO A 417 29.23 26.78 -14.70
N ALA A 418 28.39 26.29 -13.80
CA ALA A 418 28.19 24.86 -13.64
C ALA A 418 27.45 24.28 -14.86
N THR A 419 27.74 23.03 -15.19
CA THR A 419 27.14 22.27 -16.30
C THR A 419 26.40 21.02 -15.78
N GLY A 420 25.70 20.30 -16.65
CA GLY A 420 24.94 19.09 -16.32
C GLY A 420 23.43 19.28 -16.29
N THR A 421 22.68 18.23 -15.94
CA THR A 421 21.22 18.30 -15.74
C THR A 421 20.95 18.67 -14.30
N ILE A 422 21.06 19.97 -14.01
CA ILE A 422 21.00 20.48 -12.64
C ILE A 422 19.56 20.57 -12.17
N ARG A 423 19.27 20.01 -10.99
CA ARG A 423 17.94 20.04 -10.37
C ARG A 423 18.02 20.62 -8.97
N ALA A 424 17.04 21.44 -8.64
CA ALA A 424 16.74 21.88 -7.28
C ALA A 424 15.53 21.12 -6.75
N ASN A 425 15.68 20.55 -5.57
CA ASN A 425 14.68 19.70 -4.95
C ASN A 425 14.30 20.22 -3.55
N ASP A 426 13.00 20.41 -3.36
CA ASP A 426 12.39 20.64 -2.05
C ASP A 426 11.76 19.32 -1.59
N LEU A 427 11.64 19.09 -0.28
CA LEU A 427 10.92 17.92 0.25
C LEU A 427 9.41 18.11 0.22
N GLY A 428 8.88 18.89 -0.73
CA GLY A 428 7.47 19.25 -0.78
C GLY A 428 7.03 20.08 0.42
N LEU A 429 7.87 21.01 0.89
CA LEU A 429 7.53 21.88 2.02
C LEU A 429 6.30 22.75 1.68
N ASP A 430 6.40 23.49 0.57
CA ASP A 430 5.32 24.33 0.06
C ASP A 430 4.75 23.73 -1.24
N VAL A 431 3.43 23.59 -1.29
CA VAL A 431 2.76 23.06 -2.47
C VAL A 431 3.02 23.90 -3.71
N ALA A 432 3.26 25.20 -3.56
CA ALA A 432 3.51 26.10 -4.69
C ALA A 432 4.77 25.71 -5.47
N PHE A 433 5.75 25.05 -4.83
CA PHE A 433 6.97 24.57 -5.49
C PHE A 433 6.77 23.26 -6.29
N THR A 434 5.75 22.47 -6.00
CA THR A 434 5.48 21.22 -6.72
C THR A 434 5.28 21.47 -8.21
N ASN A 435 5.67 20.55 -9.08
CA ASN A 435 5.31 20.61 -10.50
C ASN A 435 4.50 19.39 -10.87
N TYR A 436 3.70 19.54 -11.92
CA TYR A 436 3.14 18.38 -12.59
C TYR A 436 4.28 17.62 -13.26
N ALA A 437 4.35 16.31 -13.04
CA ALA A 437 5.25 15.47 -13.80
C ALA A 437 4.91 15.58 -15.30
N ALA A 438 5.88 15.30 -16.18
CA ALA A 438 5.75 15.44 -17.64
C ALA A 438 4.47 14.78 -18.22
N ASN A 439 3.95 13.76 -17.56
CA ASN A 439 2.71 13.05 -17.91
C ASN A 439 1.56 13.36 -16.93
N ASN A 440 1.40 14.62 -16.50
CA ASN A 440 0.31 14.98 -15.58
C ASN A 440 -0.12 16.47 -15.60
N THR A 441 0.02 17.17 -16.72
CA THR A 441 -0.33 18.59 -16.80
C THR A 441 -1.76 18.85 -16.34
N TRP A 442 -1.97 19.68 -15.31
CA TRP A 442 -3.31 20.12 -14.92
C TRP A 442 -3.85 21.10 -15.97
N PRO A 443 -4.89 20.73 -16.73
CA PRO A 443 -5.37 21.62 -17.78
C PRO A 443 -6.29 22.68 -17.17
N ALA A 444 -6.18 23.92 -17.65
CA ALA A 444 -7.19 24.94 -17.40
C ALA A 444 -8.46 24.69 -18.25
N ASP A 445 -8.36 23.89 -19.31
CA ASP A 445 -9.31 23.80 -20.43
C ASP A 445 -9.67 22.36 -20.84
N ALA A 446 -9.36 21.37 -19.99
CA ALA A 446 -9.52 19.93 -20.24
C ALA A 446 -8.67 19.32 -21.39
N THR A 447 -7.69 20.04 -21.96
CA THR A 447 -6.75 19.51 -22.97
C THR A 447 -5.47 18.96 -22.33
N ASP A 448 -5.62 17.97 -21.45
CA ASP A 448 -4.47 17.33 -20.81
C ASP A 448 -3.69 16.43 -21.78
N ALA A 449 -2.47 16.83 -22.13
CA ALA A 449 -1.54 16.05 -22.96
C ALA A 449 -1.20 14.67 -22.39
N SER A 450 -1.33 14.48 -21.07
CA SER A 450 -1.09 13.20 -20.40
C SER A 450 -2.31 12.28 -20.38
N GLY A 451 -3.51 12.82 -20.64
CA GLY A 451 -4.77 12.08 -20.61
C GLY A 451 -5.29 11.69 -19.21
N LYS A 452 -4.57 11.99 -18.11
CA LYS A 452 -4.96 11.62 -16.74
C LYS A 452 -6.23 12.32 -16.31
N TRP A 453 -6.26 13.64 -16.48
CA TRP A 453 -7.39 14.48 -16.09
C TRP A 453 -8.59 14.24 -17.00
N ARG A 454 -8.31 13.98 -18.29
CA ARG A 454 -9.34 13.56 -19.22
C ARG A 454 -9.95 12.22 -18.81
N LEU A 455 -9.14 11.23 -18.43
CA LEU A 455 -9.62 9.94 -17.95
C LEU A 455 -10.49 10.09 -16.71
N ARG A 456 -10.02 10.90 -15.74
CA ARG A 456 -10.81 11.21 -14.54
C ARG A 456 -12.17 11.77 -14.91
N ASN A 457 -12.22 12.77 -15.79
CA ASN A 457 -13.47 13.38 -16.21
C ASN A 457 -14.37 12.39 -16.95
N ASP A 458 -13.82 11.57 -17.84
CA ASP A 458 -14.57 10.55 -18.58
C ASP A 458 -15.11 9.43 -17.67
N ILE A 459 -14.41 9.08 -16.58
CA ILE A 459 -14.90 8.17 -15.54
C ILE A 459 -16.02 8.82 -14.72
N LEU A 460 -15.84 10.07 -14.26
CA LEU A 460 -16.86 10.78 -13.48
C LEU A 460 -18.14 11.02 -14.29
N ALA A 461 -18.00 11.30 -15.58
CA ALA A 461 -19.10 11.40 -16.53
C ALA A 461 -19.61 10.03 -17.01
N LYS A 462 -19.01 8.91 -16.55
CA LYS A 462 -19.41 7.53 -16.85
C LYS A 462 -19.50 7.25 -18.35
N THR A 463 -18.64 7.93 -19.12
CA THR A 463 -18.67 7.87 -20.58
C THR A 463 -18.38 6.46 -21.08
N SER A 464 -18.91 6.13 -22.26
CA SER A 464 -18.66 4.84 -22.92
C SER A 464 -18.92 3.61 -22.03
N SER A 465 -19.83 3.75 -21.06
CA SER A 465 -20.15 2.74 -20.05
C SER A 465 -18.90 2.23 -19.29
N CYS A 466 -17.92 3.10 -19.02
CA CYS A 466 -16.69 2.72 -18.33
C CYS A 466 -16.89 2.35 -16.84
N CYS A 467 -18.05 2.66 -16.27
CA CYS A 467 -18.53 2.21 -14.97
C CYS A 467 -20.03 2.50 -14.85
N ASP A 468 -20.66 2.06 -13.76
CA ASP A 468 -22.06 2.34 -13.42
C ASP A 468 -22.17 3.50 -12.43
N GLU A 469 -21.23 3.56 -11.47
CA GLU A 469 -21.01 4.70 -10.59
C GLU A 469 -19.54 5.08 -10.52
N ALA A 470 -19.27 6.31 -10.09
CA ALA A 470 -17.92 6.79 -9.82
C ALA A 470 -17.87 7.51 -8.47
N ILE A 471 -16.81 7.27 -7.70
CA ILE A 471 -16.53 7.97 -6.44
C ILE A 471 -15.35 8.90 -6.68
N GLU A 472 -15.59 10.20 -6.53
CA GLU A 472 -14.56 11.21 -6.67
C GLU A 472 -13.70 11.27 -5.41
N THR A 473 -12.46 10.78 -5.49
CA THR A 473 -11.51 10.82 -4.36
C THR A 473 -10.62 12.05 -4.38
N TYR A 474 -10.66 12.83 -5.47
CA TYR A 474 -9.70 13.88 -5.78
C TYR A 474 -9.45 14.86 -4.63
N ALA A 475 -10.51 15.40 -4.02
CA ALA A 475 -10.40 16.38 -2.94
C ALA A 475 -9.64 15.84 -1.70
N ALA A 476 -9.67 14.52 -1.48
CA ALA A 476 -8.96 13.89 -0.36
C ALA A 476 -7.44 13.76 -0.62
N PHE A 477 -7.03 13.77 -1.89
CA PHE A 477 -5.62 13.61 -2.30
C PHE A 477 -4.89 14.94 -2.50
N VAL A 478 -5.61 16.01 -2.83
CA VAL A 478 -4.97 17.27 -3.24
C VAL A 478 -4.92 18.33 -2.16
N SER A 479 -4.03 19.28 -2.39
CA SER A 479 -3.96 20.57 -1.72
C SER A 479 -5.22 21.39 -1.99
N ALA A 480 -5.66 22.17 -1.01
CA ALA A 480 -6.69 23.18 -1.21
C ALA A 480 -6.12 24.46 -1.87
N ASN A 481 -4.80 24.65 -1.79
CA ASN A 481 -4.11 25.85 -2.27
C ASN A 481 -3.60 25.71 -3.71
N LYS A 482 -3.47 24.47 -4.24
CA LYS A 482 -3.04 24.22 -5.61
C LYS A 482 -3.73 22.98 -6.19
N GLY A 483 -4.52 23.18 -7.24
CA GLY A 483 -5.14 22.10 -8.00
C GLY A 483 -4.09 21.10 -8.51
N GLY A 484 -4.46 19.83 -8.59
CA GLY A 484 -3.64 18.74 -9.14
C GLY A 484 -2.41 18.35 -8.33
N ALA A 485 -2.07 19.07 -7.26
CA ALA A 485 -0.91 18.82 -6.43
C ALA A 485 -1.27 18.23 -5.07
N TRP A 486 -0.38 17.40 -4.53
CA TRP A 486 -0.49 16.92 -3.16
C TRP A 486 -0.32 18.09 -2.17
N PRO A 487 -0.93 18.03 -0.97
CA PRO A 487 -0.66 19.04 0.05
C PRO A 487 0.84 19.09 0.37
N GLY A 488 1.38 20.31 0.43
CA GLY A 488 2.73 20.51 0.95
C GLY A 488 2.78 20.21 2.44
N MET A 489 3.96 19.96 3.01
CA MET A 489 4.12 19.71 4.45
C MET A 489 3.61 20.86 5.32
N LEU A 490 3.56 22.09 4.80
CA LEU A 490 2.97 23.24 5.50
C LEU A 490 1.44 23.17 5.62
N GLU A 491 0.77 22.37 4.80
CA GLU A 491 -0.68 22.11 4.89
C GLU A 491 -1.01 20.89 5.77
N LEU A 492 0.01 20.09 6.08
CA LEU A 492 -0.13 18.87 6.87
C LEU A 492 0.09 19.18 8.36
N PRO A 493 -0.57 18.44 9.27
CA PRO A 493 -0.35 18.58 10.69
C PRO A 493 1.13 18.45 11.05
N SER A 494 1.60 19.32 11.93
CA SER A 494 2.96 19.31 12.46
C SER A 494 2.93 19.55 13.97
N THR A 495 4.04 19.24 14.63
CA THR A 495 4.23 19.51 16.05
C THR A 495 5.57 20.18 16.27
N THR A 496 5.91 20.51 17.52
CA THR A 496 7.17 21.13 17.88
C THR A 496 7.89 20.34 18.97
N LEU A 497 9.22 20.43 18.99
CA LEU A 497 10.03 19.93 20.10
C LEU A 497 9.70 20.73 21.36
N THR A 498 9.41 20.02 22.45
CA THR A 498 9.22 20.61 23.78
C THR A 498 10.49 20.59 24.62
N GLN A 499 11.49 19.82 24.18
CA GLN A 499 12.78 19.70 24.82
C GLN A 499 13.89 19.77 23.77
N GLN A 500 15.04 20.31 24.17
CA GLN A 500 16.23 20.31 23.31
C GLN A 500 16.73 18.88 23.12
N ALA A 501 17.08 18.54 21.88
CA ALA A 501 17.66 17.23 21.56
C ALA A 501 19.10 17.40 21.08
N GLY A 502 20.02 16.67 21.72
CA GLY A 502 21.46 16.87 21.59
C GLY A 502 21.92 18.15 22.31
N THR A 503 22.92 18.03 23.21
CA THR A 503 23.70 19.07 23.96
C THR A 503 24.02 18.67 25.42
N ASP A 504 23.65 17.47 25.85
CA ASP A 504 23.89 16.89 27.18
C ASP A 504 25.21 16.09 27.29
N GLY A 505 26.16 16.31 26.37
CA GLY A 505 27.42 15.56 26.32
C GLY A 505 27.33 14.20 25.63
N VAL A 506 26.15 13.83 25.10
CA VAL A 506 26.00 12.61 24.30
C VAL A 506 26.30 12.92 22.83
N ALA A 507 27.23 12.17 22.23
CA ALA A 507 27.65 12.35 20.83
C ALA A 507 26.50 12.13 19.83
N THR A 508 25.54 11.27 20.17
CA THR A 508 24.36 10.97 19.37
C THR A 508 23.14 10.63 20.24
N TYR A 509 21.94 10.99 19.81
CA TYR A 509 20.69 10.67 20.49
C TYR A 509 19.70 10.02 19.52
N ASN A 510 18.75 9.24 20.02
CA ASN A 510 17.72 8.58 19.21
C ASN A 510 16.29 8.92 19.66
N GLN A 511 16.10 9.88 20.55
CA GLN A 511 14.78 10.26 21.06
C GLN A 511 14.56 11.77 21.00
N ILE A 512 13.32 12.17 20.71
CA ILE A 512 12.85 13.54 20.87
C ILE A 512 11.53 13.57 21.62
N THR A 513 11.30 14.66 22.34
CA THR A 513 10.00 14.93 22.98
C THR A 513 9.30 16.05 22.22
N VAL A 514 8.07 15.77 21.79
CA VAL A 514 7.24 16.72 21.03
C VAL A 514 6.03 17.19 21.82
N ALA A 515 5.31 18.18 21.33
CA ALA A 515 4.08 18.65 21.97
C ALA A 515 2.90 17.68 21.75
N ASP A 516 2.88 17.02 20.59
CA ASP A 516 1.85 16.06 20.19
C ASP A 516 2.44 15.01 19.25
N ALA A 517 2.62 13.79 19.75
CA ALA A 517 3.08 12.66 18.95
C ALA A 517 1.94 11.87 18.29
N SER A 518 0.67 12.18 18.60
CA SER A 518 -0.50 11.40 18.14
C SER A 518 -0.75 11.51 16.63
N ILE A 519 -0.20 12.54 15.98
CA ILE A 519 -0.25 12.74 14.53
C ILE A 519 0.71 11.82 13.75
N PHE A 520 1.63 11.14 14.46
CA PHE A 520 2.59 10.23 13.88
C PHE A 520 2.23 8.78 14.16
N ARG A 521 2.90 7.88 13.44
CA ARG A 521 2.95 6.48 13.82
C ARG A 521 4.35 5.92 13.62
N PRO A 522 4.64 4.75 14.21
CA PRO A 522 5.86 4.02 13.91
C PRO A 522 6.14 3.89 12.40
N GLU A 523 7.42 3.83 12.05
CA GLU A 523 7.99 3.64 10.70
C GLU A 523 7.63 4.71 9.66
N GLN A 524 6.99 5.78 10.12
CA GLN A 524 6.83 6.99 9.36
C GLN A 524 8.15 7.78 9.34
N GLN A 525 8.53 8.26 8.16
CA GLN A 525 9.60 9.24 8.04
C GLN A 525 9.09 10.61 8.49
N ILE A 526 9.92 11.32 9.24
CA ILE A 526 9.69 12.70 9.69
C ILE A 526 10.87 13.58 9.28
N ASN A 527 10.57 14.85 9.02
CA ASN A 527 11.53 15.89 8.76
C ASN A 527 11.44 16.94 9.87
N ILE A 528 12.60 17.33 10.39
CA ILE A 528 12.72 18.25 11.52
C ILE A 528 13.38 19.52 11.01
N TYR A 529 12.74 20.67 11.27
CA TYR A 529 13.11 21.97 10.77
C TYR A 529 13.37 22.96 11.91
N SER A 530 14.17 23.99 11.66
CA SER A 530 14.42 25.09 12.59
C SER A 530 13.13 25.85 12.93
N GLY A 531 12.86 26.14 14.21
CA GLY A 531 11.70 26.94 14.61
C GLY A 531 11.92 28.47 14.51
N PRO A 532 10.86 29.30 14.57
CA PRO A 532 9.43 28.93 14.48
C PRO A 532 8.94 28.75 13.05
N ASP A 533 9.62 29.35 12.06
CA ASP A 533 9.16 29.39 10.67
C ASP A 533 9.22 28.02 9.99
N GLY A 534 10.05 27.10 10.52
CA GLY A 534 10.10 25.71 10.07
C GLY A 534 10.61 25.56 8.64
N ILE A 535 11.64 26.31 8.25
CA ILE A 535 12.08 26.38 6.84
C ILE A 535 13.44 25.71 6.60
N ALA A 536 14.43 25.85 7.50
CA ALA A 536 15.72 25.18 7.37
C ALA A 536 15.64 23.74 7.89
N ARG A 537 15.98 22.74 7.08
CA ARG A 537 15.94 21.32 7.47
C ARG A 537 17.16 20.98 8.33
N LEU A 538 16.90 20.50 9.55
CA LEU A 538 17.92 20.04 10.48
C LEU A 538 18.20 18.54 10.33
N SER A 539 17.15 17.73 10.19
CA SER A 539 17.29 16.28 10.12
C SER A 539 16.09 15.61 9.44
N THR A 540 16.33 14.42 8.91
CA THR A 540 15.30 13.46 8.50
C THR A 540 15.48 12.19 9.35
N GLN A 541 14.39 11.65 9.90
CA GLN A 541 14.42 10.48 10.79
C GLN A 541 13.28 9.53 10.45
N THR A 542 13.44 8.25 10.81
CA THR A 542 12.37 7.25 10.75
C THR A 542 11.98 6.84 12.15
N ILE A 543 10.69 6.92 12.47
CA ILE A 543 10.16 6.57 13.79
C ILE A 543 10.31 5.05 14.00
N ALA A 544 10.87 4.63 15.12
CA ALA A 544 10.87 3.25 15.60
C ALA A 544 9.67 2.97 16.51
N SER A 545 9.39 3.88 17.44
CA SER A 545 8.28 3.75 18.39
C SER A 545 7.86 5.10 18.94
N ILE A 546 6.65 5.14 19.51
CA ILE A 546 6.08 6.31 20.16
C ILE A 546 5.59 5.87 21.54
N SER A 547 5.97 6.61 22.59
CA SER A 547 5.47 6.41 23.96
C SER A 547 5.09 7.77 24.55
N GLY A 548 3.79 7.99 24.73
CA GLY A 548 3.26 9.33 25.02
C GLY A 548 3.70 10.31 23.94
N ASN A 549 4.39 11.37 24.35
CA ASN A 549 4.93 12.41 23.46
C ASN A 549 6.42 12.23 23.12
N VAL A 550 6.98 11.06 23.42
CA VAL A 550 8.37 10.72 23.08
C VAL A 550 8.40 9.88 21.81
N ILE A 551 9.15 10.35 20.81
CA ILE A 551 9.41 9.66 19.56
C ILE A 551 10.81 9.06 19.65
N THR A 552 10.91 7.74 19.46
CA THR A 552 12.20 7.04 19.31
C THR A 552 12.47 6.78 17.83
N TYR A 553 13.70 7.00 17.37
CA TYR A 553 14.13 6.77 16.00
C TYR A 553 14.72 5.37 15.82
N GLN A 554 14.70 4.89 14.58
CA GLN A 554 15.42 3.67 14.20
C GLN A 554 16.95 3.90 14.18
N GLY A 555 17.39 5.13 13.91
CA GLY A 555 18.79 5.54 13.90
C GLY A 555 19.15 6.43 15.09
N SER A 556 20.26 7.16 14.97
CA SER A 556 20.64 8.23 15.91
C SER A 556 21.01 9.49 15.14
N SER A 557 20.96 10.63 15.83
CA SER A 557 21.29 11.95 15.31
C SER A 557 22.37 12.59 16.18
N ALA A 558 23.29 13.32 15.56
CA ALA A 558 24.23 14.22 16.25
C ALA A 558 23.84 15.70 16.11
N VAL A 559 22.74 16.00 15.40
CA VAL A 559 22.33 17.37 15.10
C VAL A 559 21.65 17.97 16.32
N VAL A 560 22.13 19.10 16.83
CA VAL A 560 21.44 19.81 17.92
C VAL A 560 20.12 20.39 17.41
N MET A 561 19.03 20.08 18.10
CA MET A 561 17.68 20.58 17.80
C MET A 561 17.15 21.36 18.99
N ALA A 562 16.95 22.67 18.80
CA ALA A 562 16.43 23.54 19.84
C ALA A 562 14.94 23.26 20.13
N VAL A 563 14.50 23.61 21.33
CA VAL A 563 13.06 23.69 21.68
C VAL A 563 12.35 24.58 20.64
N GLY A 564 11.16 24.17 20.22
CA GLY A 564 10.40 24.85 19.17
C GLY A 564 10.76 24.45 17.73
N SER A 565 11.76 23.58 17.53
CA SER A 565 11.99 22.97 16.21
C SER A 565 10.74 22.25 15.72
N VAL A 566 10.37 22.45 14.45
CA VAL A 566 9.13 21.95 13.87
C VAL A 566 9.34 20.53 13.35
N VAL A 567 8.53 19.58 13.78
CA VAL A 567 8.53 18.19 13.35
C VAL A 567 7.37 17.96 12.41
N ARG A 568 7.68 17.56 11.18
CA ARG A 568 6.69 17.32 10.13
C ARG A 568 6.74 15.89 9.65
N PRO A 569 5.59 15.25 9.43
CA PRO A 569 5.52 13.96 8.76
C PRO A 569 5.85 14.10 7.27
N SER A 570 6.60 13.13 6.73
CA SER A 570 6.71 12.98 5.28
C SER A 570 5.38 12.56 4.67
N ALA A 571 5.04 13.13 3.52
CA ALA A 571 3.86 12.79 2.75
C ALA A 571 4.09 11.55 1.86
N ALA A 572 5.36 11.27 1.48
CA ALA A 572 5.76 10.10 0.69
C ALA A 572 7.23 9.70 0.90
N LEU A 573 7.57 8.42 0.64
CA LEU A 573 8.96 7.88 0.71
C LEU A 573 9.94 8.66 -0.17
N GLN A 574 9.46 9.13 -1.31
CA GLN A 574 10.33 9.62 -2.38
C GLN A 574 10.97 10.97 -2.04
N GLU A 575 10.65 11.58 -0.91
CA GLU A 575 11.35 12.74 -0.34
C GLU A 575 12.84 12.47 0.00
N ALA A 576 13.38 11.26 -0.22
CA ALA A 576 14.78 10.93 0.00
C ALA A 576 15.56 10.40 -1.23
N SER A 577 14.94 10.22 -2.42
CA SER A 577 15.62 9.63 -3.60
C SER A 577 15.20 10.28 -4.94
N THR A 578 16.16 10.65 -5.78
CA THR A 578 15.92 11.32 -7.08
C THR A 578 15.66 10.36 -8.26
N PRO A 579 14.67 10.63 -9.15
CA PRO A 579 13.68 11.72 -9.12
C PRO A 579 12.53 11.46 -8.13
N ILE A 580 12.06 12.54 -7.47
CA ILE A 580 11.04 12.50 -6.42
C ILE A 580 9.64 12.63 -7.03
N SER A 581 8.76 11.64 -6.83
CA SER A 581 7.36 11.72 -7.24
C SER A 581 6.38 11.46 -6.08
N LEU A 582 5.46 12.40 -5.86
CA LEU A 582 4.40 12.28 -4.86
C LEU A 582 3.25 11.44 -5.44
N VAL A 583 3.38 10.12 -5.32
CA VAL A 583 2.40 9.15 -5.86
C VAL A 583 1.95 8.13 -4.82
N HIS A 584 2.87 7.69 -3.95
CA HIS A 584 2.60 6.63 -2.99
C HIS A 584 2.48 7.24 -1.59
N PRO A 585 1.27 7.24 -1.00
CA PRO A 585 1.01 7.99 0.21
C PRO A 585 1.66 7.31 1.41
N PHE A 586 2.35 8.09 2.23
CA PHE A 586 2.74 7.68 3.56
C PHE A 586 1.57 7.78 4.53
N PRO A 587 1.72 7.23 5.75
CA PRO A 587 0.57 6.98 6.61
C PRO A 587 -0.29 8.21 6.95
N LEU A 588 0.30 9.40 7.15
CA LEU A 588 -0.50 10.62 7.35
C LEU A 588 -1.38 10.93 6.12
N MET A 589 -0.81 10.82 4.92
CA MET A 589 -1.58 11.00 3.68
C MET A 589 -2.65 9.92 3.55
N ILE A 590 -2.36 8.67 3.91
CA ILE A 590 -3.35 7.58 3.91
C ILE A 590 -4.55 7.92 4.80
N ASP A 591 -4.31 8.45 6.00
CA ASP A 591 -5.39 8.83 6.91
C ASP A 591 -6.17 10.04 6.38
N ARG A 592 -5.48 11.05 5.85
CA ARG A 592 -6.13 12.19 5.17
C ARG A 592 -7.05 11.71 4.06
N ILE A 593 -6.56 10.80 3.20
CA ILE A 593 -7.33 10.27 2.08
C ILE A 593 -8.54 9.47 2.59
N SER A 594 -8.31 8.50 3.48
CA SER A 594 -9.38 7.64 3.99
C SER A 594 -10.45 8.42 4.74
N ASN A 595 -10.10 9.51 5.42
CA ASN A 595 -11.04 10.36 6.13
C ASN A 595 -11.68 11.43 5.24
N GLY A 596 -11.01 11.87 4.18
CA GLY A 596 -11.49 12.90 3.25
C GLY A 596 -12.52 12.39 2.25
N ILE A 597 -12.61 11.07 2.03
CA ILE A 597 -13.67 10.48 1.20
C ILE A 597 -14.91 10.25 2.07
N ALA A 598 -16.01 10.92 1.73
CA ALA A 598 -17.26 10.84 2.48
C ALA A 598 -17.77 9.40 2.59
N GLN A 599 -18.23 9.01 3.79
CA GLN A 599 -18.74 7.66 4.01
C GLN A 599 -20.11 7.42 3.34
N SER A 600 -20.85 8.49 3.03
CA SER A 600 -22.10 8.43 2.25
C SER A 600 -21.88 7.89 0.83
N GLU A 601 -20.69 8.04 0.26
CA GLU A 601 -20.32 7.51 -1.05
C GLU A 601 -20.44 5.99 -1.15
N LYS A 602 -20.36 5.28 -0.01
CA LYS A 602 -20.60 3.82 0.05
C LYS A 602 -22.00 3.42 -0.43
N SER A 603 -22.99 4.32 -0.38
CA SER A 603 -24.33 4.06 -0.95
C SER A 603 -24.28 3.71 -2.44
N LYS A 604 -23.26 4.19 -3.19
CA LYS A 604 -23.05 3.82 -4.60
C LYS A 604 -22.74 2.34 -4.79
N PHE A 605 -22.36 1.61 -3.74
CA PHE A 605 -22.09 0.17 -3.80
C PHE A 605 -23.37 -0.68 -3.69
N VAL A 606 -24.51 -0.10 -3.30
CA VAL A 606 -25.80 -0.81 -3.21
C VAL A 606 -26.26 -1.17 -4.63
N ILE A 607 -26.66 -2.43 -4.84
CA ILE A 607 -27.24 -2.92 -6.10
C ILE A 607 -28.71 -2.54 -6.17
#